data_AF-A0A316DFB4-F1
#
_entry.id   AF-A0A316DFB4-F1
#
_cell.length_a   1.000
_cell.length_b   1.000
_cell.length_c   1.000
_cell.angle_alpha   90.00
_cell.angle_beta   90.00
_cell.angle_gamma   90.00
#
_symmetry.space_group_name_H-M   'P 1'
#
loop_
_entity.id
_entity.type
_entity.pdbx_description
1 polymer ?
#
loop_
_entity_poly.entity_id
_entity_poly.type
_entity_poly.pdbx_seq_one_letter_code
_entity_poly.pdbx_strand_id
1 'polypeptide(L)'
;MTQEPDNLYNRRAAGWVYIELIKSRCNTVSELNKYLAMIANLMLDNQELIFWEQLCWQVAKLFFRLDNSTTGDCWTMFYDLWSKIPHNVSLGNSTLLKAILKHQTEIPYQLFCRDFDKFNHFQTQDYLPEIMANGKAMPALVERYYIAVAKNWCTLIENDKFSDLTYNLSSFLEKLDKVSKEQSKMVYLIYYRAVLRLNLGKFEEAKEIIIPFAQKKQNDFWVWDLLAQLHPTNMDMQFACLAKALLCKASPDFLVKVRQRMIGLLILRQEWNAARVEIDNIIEIRVGNKWQIPVQLREWLSLPEISNANQYTNIHDLYKTHSLEAESLLQNTAKFKGIIWKINPEKKTAQFFVSENVSGGFNYERLKVKVSIGAFMEFSLVEVNNTDSSFWQVITACKSDDTIPVHLEKGFSGILKKVGNAGFVENVFIEPSLVMNKEGLITGKAIRAFDSSKKIWGWKAIAID
;
A
#
# COMPACT_ATOMS: atom_id res chain seq x y z
N MET A 1 -21.53 51.26 -13.05
CA MET A 1 -20.86 50.41 -14.06
C MET A 1 -21.26 50.73 -15.49
N THR A 2 -22.50 51.17 -15.78
CA THR A 2 -22.97 51.42 -17.16
C THR A 2 -22.36 52.64 -17.86
N GLN A 3 -21.81 53.61 -17.13
CA GLN A 3 -21.20 54.82 -17.72
C GLN A 3 -19.68 54.71 -17.91
N GLU A 4 -18.96 54.07 -16.97
CA GLU A 4 -17.51 53.84 -17.03
C GLU A 4 -17.17 52.43 -16.51
N PRO A 5 -17.35 51.38 -17.32
CA PRO A 5 -17.16 49.99 -16.90
C PRO A 5 -15.69 49.63 -16.64
N ASP A 6 -14.74 50.24 -17.34
CA ASP A 6 -13.31 49.91 -17.23
C ASP A 6 -12.61 50.63 -16.06
N ASN A 7 -13.27 51.62 -15.46
CA ASN A 7 -12.75 52.39 -14.34
C ASN A 7 -12.45 51.47 -13.14
N LEU A 8 -11.18 51.43 -12.74
CA LEU A 8 -10.68 50.55 -11.68
C LEU A 8 -11.39 50.76 -10.33
N TYR A 9 -11.66 52.01 -9.94
CA TYR A 9 -12.33 52.30 -8.67
C TYR A 9 -13.79 51.85 -8.67
N ASN A 10 -14.48 52.00 -9.81
CA ASN A 10 -15.84 51.50 -9.98
C ASN A 10 -15.89 49.97 -9.89
N ARG A 11 -14.92 49.28 -10.50
CA ARG A 11 -14.81 47.81 -10.43
C ARG A 11 -14.51 47.34 -9.00
N ARG A 12 -13.57 47.99 -8.30
CA ARG A 12 -13.28 47.72 -6.88
C ARG A 12 -14.52 47.93 -6.00
N ALA A 13 -15.20 49.06 -6.16
CA ALA A 13 -16.42 49.36 -5.40
C ALA A 13 -17.52 48.33 -5.64
N ALA A 14 -17.73 47.93 -6.91
CA ALA A 14 -18.67 46.87 -7.26
C ALA A 14 -18.31 45.53 -6.60
N GLY A 15 -17.03 45.16 -6.58
CA GLY A 15 -16.54 43.96 -5.89
C GLY A 15 -16.94 43.95 -4.41
N TRP A 16 -16.70 45.04 -3.69
CA TRP A 16 -17.07 45.16 -2.28
C TRP A 16 -18.58 45.07 -2.06
N VAL A 17 -19.38 45.66 -2.95
CA VAL A 17 -20.84 45.51 -2.94
C VAL A 17 -21.23 44.05 -3.11
N TYR A 18 -20.60 43.32 -4.05
CA TYR A 18 -20.89 41.89 -4.23
C TYR A 18 -20.51 41.05 -3.01
N ILE A 19 -19.42 41.36 -2.31
CA ILE A 19 -19.07 40.70 -1.03
C ILE A 19 -20.17 40.92 0.03
N GLU A 20 -20.67 42.15 0.18
CA GLU A 20 -21.74 42.44 1.15
C GLU A 20 -23.07 41.77 0.74
N LEU A 21 -23.35 41.64 -0.55
CA LEU A 21 -24.51 40.88 -1.05
C LEU A 21 -24.37 39.38 -0.77
N ILE A 22 -23.19 38.79 -0.97
CA ILE A 22 -22.92 37.39 -0.59
C ILE A 22 -23.19 37.20 0.90
N LYS A 23 -22.68 38.10 1.74
CA LYS A 23 -22.82 38.04 3.20
C LYS A 23 -24.27 38.18 3.69
N SER A 24 -25.07 39.04 3.06
CA SER A 24 -26.40 39.40 3.56
C SER A 24 -27.56 38.68 2.89
N ARG A 25 -27.39 38.18 1.66
CA ARG A 25 -28.49 37.65 0.84
C ARG A 25 -28.28 36.24 0.32
N CYS A 26 -27.06 35.72 0.34
CA CYS A 26 -26.76 34.41 -0.23
C CYS A 26 -27.03 33.31 0.80
N ASN A 27 -27.87 32.35 0.45
CA ASN A 27 -28.17 31.17 1.27
C ASN A 27 -27.97 29.85 0.51
N THR A 28 -27.68 29.90 -0.78
CA THR A 28 -27.48 28.72 -1.63
C THR A 28 -26.21 28.83 -2.47
N VAL A 29 -25.70 27.69 -2.95
CA VAL A 29 -24.55 27.67 -3.89
C VAL A 29 -24.94 28.32 -5.25
N SER A 30 -26.19 28.17 -5.69
CA SER A 30 -26.67 28.78 -6.93
C SER A 30 -26.60 30.31 -6.90
N GLU A 31 -27.08 30.93 -5.81
CA GLU A 31 -26.97 32.38 -5.60
C GLU A 31 -25.51 32.83 -5.52
N LEU A 32 -24.66 32.04 -4.86
CA LEU A 32 -23.25 32.34 -4.74
C LEU A 32 -22.57 32.39 -6.11
N ASN A 33 -22.84 31.39 -6.94
CA ASN A 33 -22.29 31.30 -8.29
C ASN A 33 -22.64 32.54 -9.14
N LYS A 34 -23.84 33.08 -9.00
CA LYS A 34 -24.21 34.34 -9.66
C LYS A 34 -23.27 35.49 -9.26
N TYR A 35 -23.00 35.66 -7.96
CA TYR A 35 -22.12 36.72 -7.49
C TYR A 35 -20.64 36.46 -7.80
N LEU A 36 -20.19 35.20 -7.74
CA LEU A 36 -18.83 34.85 -8.15
C LEU A 36 -18.59 35.11 -9.65
N ALA A 37 -19.58 34.84 -10.50
CA ALA A 37 -19.51 35.19 -11.92
C ALA A 37 -19.43 36.72 -12.13
N MET A 38 -20.20 37.49 -11.37
CA MET A 38 -20.11 38.95 -11.40
C MET A 38 -18.73 39.44 -10.94
N ILE A 39 -18.17 38.88 -9.88
CA ILE A 39 -16.83 39.21 -9.38
C ILE A 39 -15.75 38.84 -10.40
N ALA A 40 -15.82 37.65 -11.00
CA ALA A 40 -14.87 37.22 -12.02
C ALA A 40 -14.83 38.20 -13.21
N ASN A 41 -16.00 38.70 -13.64
CA ASN A 41 -16.11 39.68 -14.72
C ASN A 41 -15.54 41.06 -14.38
N LEU A 42 -15.29 41.37 -13.10
CA LEU A 42 -14.63 42.62 -12.72
C LEU A 42 -13.14 42.61 -13.06
N MET A 43 -12.53 41.45 -13.31
CA MET A 43 -11.11 41.33 -13.66
C MET A 43 -10.22 42.12 -12.68
N LEU A 44 -10.49 41.96 -11.38
CA LEU A 44 -9.72 42.62 -10.32
C LEU A 44 -8.31 42.03 -10.25
N ASP A 45 -7.35 42.86 -9.85
CA ASP A 45 -5.95 42.45 -9.73
C ASP A 45 -5.76 41.41 -8.61
N ASN A 46 -4.86 40.45 -8.82
CA ASN A 46 -4.54 39.41 -7.84
C ASN A 46 -3.89 39.99 -6.56
N GLN A 47 -3.32 41.20 -6.65
CA GLN A 47 -2.71 41.94 -5.55
C GLN A 47 -3.76 42.65 -4.65
N GLU A 48 -5.05 42.56 -4.95
CA GLU A 48 -6.14 43.03 -4.07
C GLU A 48 -6.30 42.10 -2.85
N LEU A 49 -5.23 41.93 -2.05
CA LEU A 49 -5.13 40.88 -1.02
C LEU A 49 -6.26 40.94 0.00
N ILE A 50 -6.64 42.15 0.44
CA ILE A 50 -7.72 42.35 1.42
C ILE A 50 -9.08 41.93 0.84
N PHE A 51 -9.31 42.24 -0.43
CA PHE A 51 -10.54 41.86 -1.12
C PHE A 51 -10.66 40.34 -1.23
N TRP A 52 -9.61 39.67 -1.72
CA TRP A 52 -9.61 38.22 -1.88
C TRP A 52 -9.70 37.48 -0.54
N GLU A 53 -9.00 37.98 0.49
CA GLU A 53 -9.11 37.47 1.86
C GLU A 53 -10.56 37.53 2.36
N GLN A 54 -11.20 38.70 2.22
CA GLN A 54 -12.57 38.87 2.68
C GLN A 54 -13.56 38.03 1.86
N LEU A 55 -13.37 37.90 0.55
CA LEU A 55 -14.18 37.02 -0.29
C LEU A 55 -14.11 35.58 0.22
N CYS A 56 -12.90 35.06 0.47
CA CYS A 56 -12.71 33.72 1.00
C CYS A 56 -13.47 33.51 2.32
N TRP A 57 -13.38 34.48 3.24
CA TRP A 57 -14.11 34.43 4.50
C TRP A 57 -15.63 34.39 4.35
N GLN A 58 -16.20 35.21 3.47
CA GLN A 58 -17.65 35.24 3.28
C GLN A 58 -18.15 33.95 2.61
N VAL A 59 -17.43 33.45 1.61
CA VAL A 59 -17.72 32.16 0.97
C VAL A 59 -17.63 31.03 1.99
N ALA A 60 -16.57 31.00 2.81
CA ALA A 60 -16.40 29.96 3.83
C ALA A 60 -17.54 29.97 4.86
N LYS A 61 -17.93 31.16 5.34
CA LYS A 61 -19.05 31.32 6.30
C LYS A 61 -20.36 30.79 5.73
N LEU A 62 -20.63 31.04 4.44
CA LEU A 62 -21.80 30.49 3.77
C LEU A 62 -21.73 28.96 3.75
N PHE A 63 -20.64 28.39 3.26
CA PHE A 63 -20.46 26.94 3.16
C PHE A 63 -20.54 26.24 4.52
N PHE A 64 -20.01 26.80 5.61
CA PHE A 64 -20.18 26.21 6.93
C PHE A 64 -21.64 26.12 7.37
N ARG A 65 -22.53 27.01 6.90
CA ARG A 65 -23.97 27.01 7.20
C ARG A 65 -24.80 26.14 6.26
N LEU A 66 -24.30 25.87 5.04
CA LEU A 66 -25.00 25.01 4.10
C LEU A 66 -25.14 23.57 4.64
N ASP A 67 -26.28 22.98 4.32
CA ASP A 67 -26.57 21.56 4.48
C ASP A 67 -26.19 20.79 3.21
N ASN A 68 -26.30 19.46 3.28
CA ASN A 68 -25.84 18.57 2.21
C ASN A 68 -26.87 18.38 1.09
N SER A 69 -27.73 19.37 0.86
CA SER A 69 -28.85 19.29 -0.08
C SER A 69 -28.52 19.77 -1.51
N THR A 70 -27.28 20.23 -1.74
CA THR A 70 -26.87 20.87 -2.99
C THR A 70 -26.57 19.86 -4.11
N THR A 71 -26.96 20.20 -5.34
CA THR A 71 -26.70 19.35 -6.52
C THR A 71 -25.26 19.45 -7.02
N GLY A 72 -24.77 18.37 -7.66
CA GLY A 72 -23.43 18.33 -8.24
C GLY A 72 -23.17 19.43 -9.28
N ASP A 73 -24.19 19.83 -10.06
CA ASP A 73 -24.07 20.91 -11.05
C ASP A 73 -23.76 22.27 -10.42
N CYS A 74 -24.33 22.56 -9.25
CA CYS A 74 -24.04 23.79 -8.52
C CYS A 74 -22.59 23.82 -8.06
N TRP A 75 -22.06 22.68 -7.59
CA TRP A 75 -20.66 22.54 -7.20
C TRP A 75 -19.73 22.65 -8.40
N THR A 76 -20.07 22.06 -9.56
CA THR A 76 -19.30 22.23 -10.80
C THR A 76 -19.19 23.70 -11.20
N MET A 77 -20.32 24.42 -11.23
CA MET A 77 -20.31 25.85 -11.55
C MET A 77 -19.52 26.68 -10.53
N PHE A 78 -19.62 26.36 -9.24
CA PHE A 78 -18.80 26.98 -8.20
C PHE A 78 -17.32 26.76 -8.49
N TYR A 79 -16.91 25.51 -8.72
CA TYR A 79 -15.51 25.17 -8.98
C TYR A 79 -14.96 25.86 -10.22
N ASP A 80 -15.71 25.89 -11.32
CA ASP A 80 -15.25 26.53 -12.55
C ASP A 80 -15.06 28.04 -12.39
N LEU A 81 -15.93 28.70 -11.62
CA LEU A 81 -15.77 30.12 -11.26
C LEU A 81 -14.63 30.33 -10.27
N TRP A 82 -14.59 29.52 -9.22
CA TRP A 82 -13.59 29.59 -8.15
C TRP A 82 -12.18 29.36 -8.68
N SER A 83 -12.02 28.45 -9.65
CA SER A 83 -10.74 28.12 -10.28
C SER A 83 -10.12 29.27 -11.08
N LYS A 84 -10.88 30.35 -11.31
CA LYS A 84 -10.45 31.59 -11.97
C LYS A 84 -10.07 32.69 -10.96
N ILE A 85 -10.35 32.48 -9.67
CA ILE A 85 -10.07 33.42 -8.60
C ILE A 85 -8.67 33.15 -8.04
N PRO A 86 -7.90 34.19 -7.64
CA PRO A 86 -6.55 34.00 -7.09
C PRO A 86 -6.55 33.23 -5.77
N HIS A 87 -5.59 32.31 -5.62
CA HIS A 87 -5.39 31.57 -4.38
C HIS A 87 -4.08 32.02 -3.74
N ASN A 88 -4.17 32.91 -2.75
CA ASN A 88 -3.01 33.38 -2.00
C ASN A 88 -2.86 32.61 -0.69
N VAL A 89 -1.65 32.54 -0.16
CA VAL A 89 -1.43 31.99 1.19
C VAL A 89 -2.05 32.94 2.22
N SER A 90 -3.20 32.57 2.79
CA SER A 90 -3.96 33.45 3.69
C SER A 90 -4.89 32.67 4.62
N LEU A 91 -5.30 33.28 5.74
CA LEU A 91 -6.18 32.64 6.72
C LEU A 91 -7.58 32.41 6.15
N GLY A 92 -8.06 33.35 5.34
CA GLY A 92 -9.31 33.21 4.59
C GLY A 92 -9.28 32.01 3.66
N ASN A 93 -8.17 31.78 2.95
CA ASN A 93 -8.03 30.65 2.05
C ASN A 93 -8.01 29.31 2.83
N SER A 94 -7.25 29.23 3.92
CA SER A 94 -7.25 28.04 4.81
C SER A 94 -8.66 27.76 5.35
N THR A 95 -9.39 28.80 5.74
CA THR A 95 -10.76 28.68 6.27
C THR A 95 -11.75 28.23 5.21
N LEU A 96 -11.63 28.78 3.99
CA LEU A 96 -12.44 28.35 2.86
C LEU A 96 -12.16 26.89 2.49
N LEU A 97 -10.90 26.46 2.48
CA LEU A 97 -10.57 25.07 2.21
C LEU A 97 -11.18 24.12 3.26
N LYS A 98 -11.16 24.50 4.54
CA LYS A 98 -11.86 23.76 5.60
C LYS A 98 -13.36 23.63 5.31
N ALA A 99 -13.99 24.71 4.86
CA ALA A 99 -15.40 24.71 4.48
C ALA A 99 -15.69 23.84 3.24
N ILE A 100 -14.84 23.89 2.21
CA ILE A 100 -14.94 23.02 1.02
C ILE A 100 -14.80 21.55 1.41
N LEU A 101 -13.84 21.21 2.28
CA LEU A 101 -13.63 19.83 2.74
C LEU A 101 -14.81 19.27 3.55
N LYS A 102 -15.61 20.12 4.20
CA LYS A 102 -16.88 19.72 4.84
C LYS A 102 -17.86 19.10 3.82
N HIS A 103 -17.85 19.63 2.60
CA HIS A 103 -18.76 19.28 1.50
C HIS A 103 -18.12 18.40 0.42
N GLN A 104 -16.94 17.82 0.70
CA GLN A 104 -16.13 17.10 -0.29
C GLN A 104 -16.89 15.97 -1.04
N THR A 105 -17.91 15.37 -0.42
CA THR A 105 -18.70 14.28 -1.01
C THR A 105 -19.75 14.74 -2.02
N GLU A 106 -20.13 16.02 -1.99
CA GLU A 106 -21.08 16.62 -2.94
C GLU A 106 -20.39 17.16 -4.19
N ILE A 107 -19.09 17.38 -4.07
CA ILE A 107 -18.25 17.91 -5.13
C ILE A 107 -17.86 16.76 -6.07
N PRO A 108 -18.08 16.89 -7.37
CA PRO A 108 -17.63 15.89 -8.34
C PRO A 108 -16.15 15.56 -8.19
N TYR A 109 -15.83 14.27 -8.03
CA TYR A 109 -14.48 13.79 -7.69
C TYR A 109 -13.40 14.30 -8.67
N GLN A 110 -13.74 14.44 -9.95
CA GLN A 110 -12.86 14.94 -11.00
C GLN A 110 -12.31 16.34 -10.71
N LEU A 111 -13.09 17.21 -10.04
CA LEU A 111 -12.72 18.61 -9.84
C LEU A 111 -11.57 18.75 -8.83
N PHE A 112 -11.62 17.99 -7.73
CA PHE A 112 -10.50 17.93 -6.78
C PHE A 112 -9.23 17.39 -7.44
N CYS A 113 -9.35 16.39 -8.32
CA CYS A 113 -8.22 15.78 -9.00
C CYS A 113 -7.62 16.69 -10.08
N ARG A 114 -8.46 17.38 -10.86
CA ARG A 114 -8.05 18.28 -11.94
C ARG A 114 -7.31 19.50 -11.40
N ASP A 115 -7.89 20.19 -10.42
CA ASP A 115 -7.42 21.49 -9.95
C ASP A 115 -6.68 21.40 -8.60
N PHE A 116 -6.18 20.22 -8.20
CA PHE A 116 -5.61 20.01 -6.86
C PHE A 116 -4.50 21.03 -6.52
N ASP A 117 -3.66 21.38 -7.50
CA ASP A 117 -2.56 22.31 -7.28
C ASP A 117 -2.99 23.74 -6.94
N LYS A 118 -4.21 24.13 -7.31
CA LYS A 118 -4.74 25.46 -7.00
C LYS A 118 -5.00 25.66 -5.50
N PHE A 119 -5.18 24.57 -4.75
CA PHE A 119 -5.48 24.61 -3.33
C PHE A 119 -4.25 24.37 -2.43
N ASN A 120 -3.03 24.31 -2.99
CA ASN A 120 -1.82 23.99 -2.22
C ASN A 120 -1.21 25.18 -1.43
N HIS A 121 -1.95 26.28 -1.28
CA HIS A 121 -1.48 27.54 -0.69
C HIS A 121 -1.60 27.54 0.84
N PHE A 122 -0.89 26.61 1.49
CA PHE A 122 -0.95 26.39 2.93
C PHE A 122 -0.08 27.36 3.73
N GLN A 123 -0.56 27.73 4.91
CA GLN A 123 0.22 28.43 5.93
C GLN A 123 0.93 27.43 6.85
N THR A 124 1.96 27.86 7.56
CA THR A 124 2.68 27.02 8.53
C THR A 124 1.75 26.37 9.55
N GLN A 125 0.72 27.08 10.00
CA GLN A 125 -0.28 26.57 10.93
C GLN A 125 -1.14 25.42 10.35
N ASP A 126 -1.31 25.35 9.03
CA ASP A 126 -2.14 24.33 8.37
C ASP A 126 -1.51 22.94 8.41
N TYR A 127 -0.23 22.85 8.76
CA TYR A 127 0.51 21.62 9.00
C TYR A 127 0.35 21.08 10.43
N LEU A 128 -0.27 21.84 11.32
CA LEU A 128 -0.45 21.46 12.72
C LEU A 128 -1.87 20.90 12.95
N PRO A 129 -2.02 19.87 13.82
CA PRO A 129 -3.33 19.42 14.27
C PRO A 129 -4.11 20.53 14.99
N GLU A 130 -5.42 20.49 14.89
CA GLU A 130 -6.33 21.43 15.57
C GLU A 130 -7.07 20.72 16.71
N ILE A 131 -7.28 21.39 17.83
CA ILE A 131 -8.14 20.87 18.91
C ILE A 131 -9.53 21.47 18.71
N MET A 132 -10.52 20.61 18.51
CA MET A 132 -11.92 21.03 18.39
C MET A 132 -12.47 21.44 19.76
N ALA A 133 -13.57 22.21 19.77
CA ALA A 133 -14.24 22.66 20.99
C ALA A 133 -14.67 21.50 21.93
N ASN A 134 -14.85 20.30 21.40
CA ASN A 134 -15.17 19.08 22.16
C ASN A 134 -13.92 18.34 22.70
N GLY A 135 -12.74 18.93 22.61
CA GLY A 135 -11.46 18.36 23.06
C GLY A 135 -10.86 17.29 22.14
N LYS A 136 -11.54 16.90 21.05
CA LYS A 136 -10.98 15.94 20.10
C LYS A 136 -9.99 16.61 19.17
N ALA A 137 -8.86 15.94 18.93
CA ALA A 137 -7.89 16.36 17.93
C ALA A 137 -8.44 16.10 16.52
N MET A 138 -8.37 17.12 15.68
CA MET A 138 -8.60 17.06 14.24
C MET A 138 -7.24 17.04 13.55
N PRO A 139 -7.02 16.17 12.55
CA PRO A 139 -5.81 16.18 11.75
C PRO A 139 -5.53 17.54 11.11
N ALA A 140 -4.27 17.79 10.79
CA ALA A 140 -3.82 19.00 10.12
C ALA A 140 -4.64 19.26 8.84
N LEU A 141 -4.85 20.53 8.47
CA LEU A 141 -5.58 20.87 7.26
C LEU A 141 -4.92 20.27 6.01
N VAL A 142 -3.59 20.34 5.94
CA VAL A 142 -2.80 19.70 4.86
C VAL A 142 -3.10 18.21 4.78
N GLU A 143 -3.06 17.50 5.90
CA GLU A 143 -3.33 16.05 5.94
C GLU A 143 -4.75 15.74 5.44
N ARG A 144 -5.76 16.48 5.93
CA ARG A 144 -7.16 16.33 5.50
C ARG A 144 -7.33 16.58 4.00
N TYR A 145 -6.66 17.60 3.47
CA TYR A 145 -6.72 17.95 2.06
C TYR A 145 -6.16 16.84 1.17
N TYR A 146 -4.93 16.40 1.44
CA TYR A 146 -4.30 15.34 0.65
C TYR A 146 -5.07 14.02 0.75
N ILE A 147 -5.65 13.69 1.91
CA ILE A 147 -6.52 12.52 2.07
C ILE A 147 -7.77 12.65 1.19
N ALA A 148 -8.41 13.82 1.15
CA ALA A 148 -9.60 14.04 0.32
C ALA A 148 -9.28 13.87 -1.17
N VAL A 149 -8.19 14.48 -1.65
CA VAL A 149 -7.75 14.34 -3.05
C VAL A 149 -7.37 12.89 -3.36
N ALA A 150 -6.66 12.20 -2.45
CA ALA A 150 -6.30 10.79 -2.65
C ALA A 150 -7.52 9.88 -2.74
N LYS A 151 -8.56 10.10 -1.92
CA LYS A 151 -9.82 9.34 -2.01
C LYS A 151 -10.51 9.55 -3.35
N ASN A 152 -10.56 10.79 -3.83
CA ASN A 152 -11.15 11.10 -5.14
C ASN A 152 -10.37 10.43 -6.27
N TRP A 153 -9.03 10.39 -6.20
CA TRP A 153 -8.21 9.62 -7.13
C TRP A 153 -8.51 8.12 -7.06
N CYS A 154 -8.65 7.54 -5.87
CA CYS A 154 -9.03 6.13 -5.72
C CYS A 154 -10.32 5.84 -6.48
N THR A 155 -11.35 6.68 -6.30
CA THR A 155 -12.62 6.56 -7.02
C THR A 155 -12.48 6.68 -8.54
N LEU A 156 -11.67 7.61 -9.05
CA LEU A 156 -11.45 7.73 -10.49
C LEU A 156 -10.72 6.53 -11.08
N ILE A 157 -9.71 6.01 -10.37
CA ILE A 157 -8.94 4.83 -10.81
C ILE A 157 -9.82 3.58 -10.80
N GLU A 158 -10.58 3.35 -9.73
CA GLU A 158 -11.48 2.18 -9.60
C GLU A 158 -12.57 2.14 -10.68
N ASN A 159 -12.99 3.31 -11.18
CA ASN A 159 -13.99 3.42 -12.23
C ASN A 159 -13.39 3.55 -13.64
N ASP A 160 -12.06 3.50 -13.78
CA ASP A 160 -11.33 3.71 -15.04
C ASP A 160 -11.68 5.06 -15.73
N LYS A 161 -11.82 6.12 -14.93
CA LYS A 161 -12.22 7.48 -15.39
C LYS A 161 -11.12 8.53 -15.21
N PHE A 162 -9.86 8.13 -15.37
CA PHE A 162 -8.71 9.02 -15.13
C PHE A 162 -7.79 9.24 -16.34
N SER A 163 -8.06 8.62 -17.50
CA SER A 163 -7.22 8.69 -18.70
C SER A 163 -6.84 10.12 -19.08
N ASP A 164 -7.82 11.03 -19.09
CA ASP A 164 -7.65 12.44 -19.47
C ASP A 164 -6.95 13.27 -18.38
N LEU A 165 -6.73 12.70 -17.20
CA LEU A 165 -6.11 13.34 -16.05
C LEU A 165 -4.79 12.68 -15.64
N THR A 166 -4.18 11.87 -16.52
CA THR A 166 -2.94 11.13 -16.23
C THR A 166 -1.80 12.04 -15.76
N TYR A 167 -1.67 13.24 -16.35
CA TYR A 167 -0.68 14.24 -15.93
C TYR A 167 -0.95 14.73 -14.50
N ASN A 168 -2.21 15.07 -14.18
CA ASN A 168 -2.61 15.54 -12.86
C ASN A 168 -2.38 14.45 -11.80
N LEU A 169 -2.66 13.18 -12.12
CA LEU A 169 -2.38 12.06 -11.23
C LEU A 169 -0.87 11.95 -10.95
N SER A 170 -0.05 12.03 -11.98
CA SER A 170 1.41 11.95 -11.85
C SER A 170 1.96 13.09 -10.99
N SER A 171 1.53 14.33 -11.24
CA SER A 171 1.87 15.51 -10.43
C SER A 171 1.41 15.36 -8.98
N PHE A 172 0.21 14.83 -8.75
CA PHE A 172 -0.31 14.59 -7.41
C PHE A 172 0.50 13.54 -6.65
N LEU A 173 0.86 12.43 -7.30
CA LEU A 173 1.67 11.38 -6.68
C LEU A 173 3.05 11.90 -6.25
N GLU A 174 3.71 12.72 -7.08
CA GLU A 174 4.99 13.35 -6.74
C GLU A 174 4.85 14.25 -5.51
N LYS A 175 3.80 15.09 -5.48
CA LYS A 175 3.54 16.00 -4.35
C LYS A 175 3.16 15.27 -3.07
N LEU A 176 2.35 14.22 -3.19
CA LEU A 176 1.98 13.35 -2.07
C LEU A 176 3.22 12.64 -1.50
N ASP A 177 4.13 12.18 -2.36
CA ASP A 177 5.40 11.58 -1.92
C ASP A 177 6.27 12.58 -1.17
N LYS A 178 6.39 13.81 -1.69
CA LYS A 178 7.16 14.87 -1.07
C LYS A 178 6.61 15.21 0.32
N VAL A 179 5.32 15.57 0.42
CA VAL A 179 4.71 15.99 1.69
C VAL A 179 4.71 14.85 2.71
N SER A 180 4.50 13.60 2.29
CA SER A 180 4.53 12.44 3.19
C SER A 180 5.91 12.18 3.77
N LYS A 181 6.99 12.41 3.00
CA LYS A 181 8.37 12.26 3.48
C LYS A 181 8.75 13.39 4.44
N GLU A 182 8.39 14.63 4.10
CA GLU A 182 8.66 15.81 4.93
C GLU A 182 7.84 15.79 6.24
N GLN A 183 6.61 15.28 6.20
CA GLN A 183 5.67 15.24 7.33
C GLN A 183 5.41 13.81 7.80
N SER A 184 6.47 13.07 8.18
CA SER A 184 6.39 11.64 8.55
C SER A 184 5.43 11.30 9.71
N LYS A 185 4.99 12.30 10.48
CA LYS A 185 3.95 12.15 11.53
C LYS A 185 2.53 12.01 10.97
N MET A 186 2.27 12.47 9.74
CA MET A 186 0.98 12.37 9.04
C MET A 186 0.82 10.97 8.43
N VAL A 187 0.62 9.98 9.30
CA VAL A 187 0.67 8.56 8.95
C VAL A 187 -0.33 8.15 7.87
N TYR A 188 -1.46 8.83 7.75
CA TYR A 188 -2.46 8.53 6.73
C TYR A 188 -1.98 8.89 5.32
N LEU A 189 -1.05 9.84 5.18
CA LEU A 189 -0.45 10.15 3.88
C LEU A 189 0.42 8.99 3.38
N ILE A 190 1.13 8.31 4.28
CA ILE A 190 1.90 7.10 3.95
C ILE A 190 0.95 6.00 3.48
N TYR A 191 -0.17 5.81 4.19
CA TYR A 191 -1.21 4.86 3.81
C TYR A 191 -1.77 5.14 2.41
N TYR A 192 -2.21 6.38 2.14
CA TYR A 192 -2.77 6.73 0.83
C TYR A 192 -1.76 6.67 -0.32
N ARG A 193 -0.47 6.87 -0.05
CA ARG A 193 0.58 6.61 -1.03
C ARG A 193 0.57 5.16 -1.48
N ALA A 194 0.50 4.21 -0.55
CA ALA A 194 0.46 2.79 -0.87
C ALA A 194 -0.88 2.40 -1.53
N VAL A 195 -2.01 2.92 -1.06
CA VAL A 195 -3.35 2.64 -1.64
C VAL A 195 -3.43 3.08 -3.11
N LEU A 196 -2.95 4.28 -3.46
CA LEU A 196 -3.00 4.72 -4.85
C LEU A 196 -2.15 3.83 -5.76
N ARG A 197 -0.99 3.37 -5.29
CA ARG A 197 -0.12 2.46 -6.04
C ARG A 197 -0.74 1.06 -6.16
N LEU A 198 -1.42 0.57 -5.12
CA LEU A 198 -2.26 -0.62 -5.21
C LEU A 198 -3.30 -0.48 -6.34
N ASN A 199 -4.08 0.61 -6.32
CA ASN A 199 -5.16 0.82 -7.31
C ASN A 199 -4.62 0.96 -8.74
N LEU A 200 -3.37 1.42 -8.91
CA LEU A 200 -2.67 1.50 -10.19
C LEU A 200 -1.96 0.19 -10.61
N GLY A 201 -2.09 -0.89 -9.83
CA GLY A 201 -1.42 -2.17 -10.10
C GLY A 201 0.10 -2.16 -9.84
N LYS A 202 0.62 -1.12 -9.19
CA LYS A 202 2.03 -0.94 -8.84
C LYS A 202 2.35 -1.62 -7.51
N PHE A 203 2.17 -2.94 -7.46
CA PHE A 203 2.22 -3.72 -6.21
C PHE A 203 3.58 -3.63 -5.50
N GLU A 204 4.70 -3.68 -6.23
CA GLU A 204 6.04 -3.61 -5.62
C GLU A 204 6.33 -2.21 -5.04
N GLU A 205 6.02 -1.13 -5.78
CA GLU A 205 6.15 0.24 -5.25
C GLU A 205 5.30 0.43 -3.98
N ALA A 206 4.09 -0.14 -3.95
CA ALA A 206 3.22 -0.07 -2.78
C ALA A 206 3.78 -0.87 -1.58
N LYS A 207 4.36 -2.05 -1.82
CA LYS A 207 5.02 -2.87 -0.78
C LYS A 207 6.20 -2.14 -0.15
N GLU A 208 7.06 -1.52 -0.95
CA GLU A 208 8.20 -0.74 -0.46
C GLU A 208 7.78 0.39 0.51
N ILE A 209 6.60 0.97 0.27
CA ILE A 209 6.05 2.03 1.13
C ILE A 209 5.39 1.44 2.38
N ILE A 210 4.55 0.40 2.22
CA ILE A 210 3.71 -0.06 3.32
C ILE A 210 4.41 -1.01 4.28
N ILE A 211 5.41 -1.81 3.85
CA ILE A 211 6.08 -2.78 4.75
C ILE A 211 6.78 -2.07 5.92
N PRO A 212 7.62 -1.04 5.72
CA PRO A 212 8.25 -0.31 6.83
C PRO A 212 7.23 0.39 7.74
N PHE A 213 6.10 0.80 7.16
CA PHE A 213 5.00 1.40 7.89
C PHE A 213 4.26 0.35 8.75
N ALA A 214 3.99 -0.81 8.17
CA ALA A 214 3.30 -1.91 8.80
C ALA A 214 4.07 -2.47 10.01
N GLN A 215 5.40 -2.51 9.92
CA GLN A 215 6.28 -2.85 11.05
C GLN A 215 6.01 -1.98 12.29
N LYS A 216 5.63 -0.71 12.11
CA LYS A 216 5.32 0.23 13.20
C LYS A 216 3.85 0.19 13.64
N LYS A 217 2.97 -0.34 12.79
CA LYS A 217 1.52 -0.31 12.91
C LYS A 217 0.89 -1.70 12.88
N GLN A 218 1.58 -2.68 13.43
CA GLN A 218 1.18 -4.11 13.40
C GLN A 218 -0.16 -4.40 14.10
N ASN A 219 -0.65 -3.48 14.94
CA ASN A 219 -1.92 -3.63 15.64
C ASN A 219 -3.11 -3.00 14.90
N ASP A 220 -2.85 -2.32 13.77
CA ASP A 220 -3.86 -1.61 13.00
C ASP A 220 -4.39 -2.51 11.88
N PHE A 221 -5.65 -2.94 11.97
CA PHE A 221 -6.25 -3.92 11.02
C PHE A 221 -6.14 -3.50 9.55
N TRP A 222 -6.24 -2.20 9.27
CA TRP A 222 -6.27 -1.65 7.91
C TRP A 222 -4.91 -1.72 7.21
N VAL A 223 -3.82 -1.89 7.98
CA VAL A 223 -2.48 -2.15 7.44
C VAL A 223 -2.43 -3.55 6.85
N TRP A 224 -2.91 -4.54 7.60
CA TRP A 224 -2.95 -5.94 7.19
C TRP A 224 -3.93 -6.16 6.04
N ASP A 225 -5.07 -5.47 6.06
CA ASP A 225 -6.02 -5.47 4.95
C ASP A 225 -5.42 -4.92 3.65
N LEU A 226 -4.59 -3.88 3.73
CA LEU A 226 -3.85 -3.37 2.58
C LEU A 226 -2.76 -4.35 2.13
N LEU A 227 -2.00 -4.93 3.07
CA LEU A 227 -0.99 -5.95 2.76
C LEU A 227 -1.61 -7.14 2.01
N ALA A 228 -2.78 -7.62 2.45
CA ALA A 228 -3.49 -8.68 1.74
C ALA A 228 -3.68 -8.35 0.26
N GLN A 229 -4.18 -7.15 -0.05
CA GLN A 229 -4.45 -6.73 -1.42
C GLN A 229 -3.19 -6.58 -2.29
N LEU A 230 -2.00 -6.46 -1.68
CA LEU A 230 -0.71 -6.37 -2.39
C LEU A 230 -0.14 -7.73 -2.83
N HIS A 231 -0.86 -8.83 -2.57
CA HIS A 231 -0.47 -10.19 -2.96
C HIS A 231 -1.50 -10.85 -3.91
N PRO A 232 -1.86 -10.21 -5.05
CA PRO A 232 -2.98 -10.67 -5.88
C PRO A 232 -2.83 -12.10 -6.42
N THR A 233 -1.60 -12.60 -6.56
CA THR A 233 -1.29 -13.95 -7.04
C THR A 233 -1.02 -14.97 -5.92
N ASN A 234 -0.94 -14.54 -4.66
CA ASN A 234 -0.66 -15.41 -3.53
C ASN A 234 -1.85 -15.42 -2.55
N MET A 235 -2.79 -16.33 -2.81
CA MET A 235 -4.01 -16.50 -2.01
C MET A 235 -3.72 -16.85 -0.55
N ASP A 236 -2.69 -17.66 -0.28
CA ASP A 236 -2.31 -18.04 1.09
C ASP A 236 -1.88 -16.81 1.89
N MET A 237 -1.07 -15.94 1.28
CA MET A 237 -0.64 -14.69 1.90
C MET A 237 -1.78 -13.69 2.09
N GLN A 238 -2.69 -13.58 1.11
CA GLN A 238 -3.91 -12.78 1.26
C GLN A 238 -4.71 -13.23 2.49
N PHE A 239 -4.92 -14.55 2.59
CA PHE A 239 -5.65 -15.15 3.69
C PHE A 239 -4.97 -14.89 5.03
N ALA A 240 -3.66 -15.11 5.12
CA ALA A 240 -2.87 -14.86 6.32
C ALA A 240 -2.98 -13.39 6.78
N CYS A 241 -2.87 -12.44 5.84
CA CYS A 241 -2.97 -11.02 6.13
C CYS A 241 -4.37 -10.63 6.60
N LEU A 242 -5.43 -11.09 5.94
CA LEU A 242 -6.81 -10.82 6.37
C LEU A 242 -7.12 -11.49 7.73
N ALA A 243 -6.60 -12.69 7.99
CA ALA A 243 -6.72 -13.35 9.28
C ALA A 243 -6.05 -12.51 10.38
N LYS A 244 -4.85 -11.99 10.12
CA LYS A 244 -4.15 -11.07 11.02
C LYS A 244 -4.94 -9.76 11.23
N ALA A 245 -5.54 -9.22 10.18
CA ALA A 245 -6.41 -8.04 10.26
C ALA A 245 -7.61 -8.26 11.19
N LEU A 246 -8.29 -9.42 11.07
CA LEU A 246 -9.46 -9.76 11.88
C LEU A 246 -9.13 -10.08 13.35
N LEU A 247 -7.88 -10.41 13.66
CA LEU A 247 -7.38 -10.57 15.03
C LEU A 247 -6.96 -9.24 15.68
N CYS A 248 -6.81 -8.16 14.92
CA CYS A 248 -6.49 -6.84 15.48
C CYS A 248 -7.69 -6.26 16.24
N LYS A 249 -7.42 -5.48 17.30
CA LYS A 249 -8.46 -4.81 18.08
C LYS A 249 -9.07 -3.66 17.27
N ALA A 250 -10.28 -3.84 16.76
CA ALA A 250 -11.04 -2.83 16.03
C ALA A 250 -12.54 -2.92 16.34
N SER A 251 -13.27 -1.82 16.12
CA SER A 251 -14.74 -1.87 16.16
C SER A 251 -15.25 -2.80 15.05
N PRO A 252 -16.24 -3.66 15.31
CA PRO A 252 -16.83 -4.54 14.30
C PRO A 252 -17.27 -3.79 13.04
N ASP A 253 -17.80 -2.58 13.19
CA ASP A 253 -18.24 -1.70 12.10
C ASP A 253 -17.14 -1.43 11.05
N PHE A 254 -15.88 -1.30 11.49
CA PHE A 254 -14.75 -1.03 10.61
C PHE A 254 -14.23 -2.28 9.90
N LEU A 255 -14.56 -3.47 10.42
CA LEU A 255 -14.08 -4.75 9.88
C LEU A 255 -14.96 -5.30 8.75
N VAL A 256 -16.12 -4.70 8.48
CA VAL A 256 -17.10 -5.20 7.50
C VAL A 256 -16.47 -5.50 6.13
N LYS A 257 -15.65 -4.59 5.59
CA LYS A 257 -14.98 -4.81 4.30
C LYS A 257 -13.91 -5.90 4.34
N VAL A 258 -13.19 -6.01 5.47
CA VAL A 258 -12.17 -7.06 5.69
C VAL A 258 -12.84 -8.43 5.71
N ARG A 259 -13.94 -8.56 6.47
CA ARG A 259 -14.76 -9.78 6.54
C ARG A 259 -15.31 -10.15 5.17
N GLN A 260 -15.81 -9.19 4.40
CA GLN A 260 -16.32 -9.44 3.05
C GLN A 260 -15.25 -9.99 2.10
N ARG A 261 -14.02 -9.46 2.16
CA ARG A 261 -12.89 -10.03 1.41
C ARG A 261 -12.52 -11.43 1.90
N MET A 262 -12.50 -11.64 3.21
CA MET A 262 -12.20 -12.94 3.81
C MET A 262 -13.23 -14.01 3.37
N ILE A 263 -14.53 -13.69 3.34
CA ILE A 263 -15.58 -14.60 2.85
C ILE A 263 -15.29 -15.06 1.43
N GLY A 264 -14.87 -14.15 0.54
CA GLY A 264 -14.47 -14.52 -0.82
C GLY A 264 -13.38 -15.58 -0.85
N LEU A 265 -12.34 -15.44 0.01
CA LEU A 265 -11.26 -16.43 0.10
C LEU A 265 -11.72 -17.75 0.74
N LEU A 266 -12.58 -17.69 1.77
CA LEU A 266 -13.12 -18.89 2.42
C LEU A 266 -13.95 -19.72 1.43
N ILE A 267 -14.78 -19.08 0.62
CA ILE A 267 -15.55 -19.72 -0.45
C ILE A 267 -14.62 -20.40 -1.47
N LEU A 268 -13.59 -19.69 -1.94
CA LEU A 268 -12.61 -20.27 -2.88
C LEU A 268 -11.86 -21.47 -2.30
N ARG A 269 -11.63 -21.47 -0.98
CA ARG A 269 -11.01 -22.58 -0.24
C ARG A 269 -11.99 -23.66 0.20
N GLN A 270 -13.28 -23.53 -0.12
CA GLN A 270 -14.34 -24.44 0.31
C GLN A 270 -14.50 -24.55 1.84
N GLU A 271 -14.12 -23.49 2.55
CA GLU A 271 -14.27 -23.35 4.01
C GLU A 271 -15.68 -22.84 4.36
N TRP A 272 -16.70 -23.61 3.98
CA TRP A 272 -18.11 -23.19 3.96
C TRP A 272 -18.63 -22.74 5.34
N ASN A 273 -18.26 -23.46 6.39
CA ASN A 273 -18.69 -23.14 7.76
C ASN A 273 -18.12 -21.80 8.23
N ALA A 274 -16.84 -21.55 7.98
CA ALA A 274 -16.22 -20.27 8.33
C ALA A 274 -16.79 -19.12 7.49
N ALA A 275 -17.04 -19.36 6.19
CA ALA A 275 -17.70 -18.37 5.33
C ALA A 275 -19.10 -18.01 5.87
N ARG A 276 -19.88 -19.01 6.31
CA ARG A 276 -21.21 -18.80 6.90
C ARG A 276 -21.16 -17.90 8.14
N VAL A 277 -20.28 -18.20 9.09
CA VAL A 277 -20.12 -17.39 10.32
C VAL A 277 -19.78 -15.94 9.98
N GLU A 278 -18.86 -15.71 9.03
CA GLU A 278 -18.49 -14.35 8.64
C GLU A 278 -19.62 -13.59 7.95
N ILE A 279 -20.44 -14.26 7.14
CA ILE A 279 -21.62 -13.65 6.53
C ILE A 279 -22.62 -13.22 7.60
N ASP A 280 -22.91 -14.10 8.56
CA ASP A 280 -23.83 -13.81 9.66
C ASP A 280 -23.33 -12.62 10.50
N ASN A 281 -22.03 -12.56 10.80
CA ASN A 281 -21.40 -11.42 11.49
C ASN A 281 -21.63 -10.10 10.74
N ILE A 282 -21.45 -10.07 9.41
CA ILE A 282 -21.68 -8.85 8.62
C ILE A 282 -23.16 -8.46 8.63
N ILE A 283 -24.07 -9.43 8.53
CA ILE A 283 -25.52 -9.17 8.55
C ILE A 283 -25.93 -8.60 9.90
N GLU A 284 -25.48 -9.17 11.01
CA GLU A 284 -25.77 -8.67 12.36
C GLU A 284 -25.32 -7.22 12.51
N ILE A 285 -24.08 -6.90 12.13
CA ILE A 285 -23.53 -5.53 12.18
C ILE A 285 -24.39 -4.57 11.34
N ARG A 286 -24.73 -4.96 10.10
CA ARG A 286 -25.50 -4.11 9.19
C ARG A 286 -26.93 -3.88 9.68
N VAL A 287 -27.60 -4.91 10.18
CA VAL A 287 -28.95 -4.81 10.75
C VAL A 287 -28.94 -3.92 12.00
N GLY A 288 -27.97 -4.12 12.91
CA GLY A 288 -27.81 -3.30 14.11
C GLY A 288 -27.61 -1.81 13.79
N ASN A 289 -26.88 -1.51 12.71
CA ASN A 289 -26.64 -0.14 12.23
C ASN A 289 -27.70 0.39 11.25
N LYS A 290 -28.75 -0.39 10.93
CA LYS A 290 -29.77 -0.07 9.91
C LYS A 290 -29.17 0.22 8.51
N TRP A 291 -28.07 -0.44 8.19
CA TRP A 291 -27.43 -0.38 6.87
C TRP A 291 -28.04 -1.39 5.91
N GLN A 292 -28.05 -1.05 4.62
CA GLN A 292 -28.49 -1.96 3.57
C GLN A 292 -27.55 -3.17 3.49
N ILE A 293 -28.14 -4.36 3.32
CA ILE A 293 -27.42 -5.62 3.10
C ILE A 293 -27.04 -5.73 1.61
N PRO A 294 -25.73 -5.83 1.27
CA PRO A 294 -25.28 -5.97 -0.10
C PRO A 294 -25.85 -7.22 -0.79
N VAL A 295 -26.15 -7.08 -2.10
CA VAL A 295 -26.65 -8.18 -2.94
C VAL A 295 -25.72 -9.39 -2.89
N GLN A 296 -24.41 -9.16 -2.98
CA GLN A 296 -23.39 -10.22 -2.93
C GLN A 296 -23.48 -11.12 -1.69
N LEU A 297 -23.84 -10.58 -0.51
CA LEU A 297 -24.02 -11.41 0.69
C LEU A 297 -25.25 -12.31 0.57
N ARG A 298 -26.32 -11.82 -0.06
CA ARG A 298 -27.54 -12.61 -0.31
C ARG A 298 -27.26 -13.71 -1.33
N GLU A 299 -26.48 -13.40 -2.37
CA GLU A 299 -26.02 -14.39 -3.36
C GLU A 299 -25.21 -15.49 -2.69
N TRP A 300 -24.22 -15.17 -1.86
CA TRP A 300 -23.46 -16.17 -1.11
C TRP A 300 -24.35 -17.00 -0.18
N LEU A 301 -25.29 -16.39 0.54
CA LEU A 301 -26.24 -17.12 1.38
C LEU A 301 -27.14 -18.09 0.60
N SER A 302 -27.39 -17.82 -0.67
CA SER A 302 -28.21 -18.69 -1.52
C SER A 302 -27.48 -19.95 -1.99
N LEU A 303 -26.14 -20.00 -1.85
CA LEU A 303 -25.36 -21.19 -2.19
C LEU A 303 -25.75 -22.37 -1.28
N PRO A 304 -26.05 -23.57 -1.83
CA PRO A 304 -26.43 -24.74 -1.03
C PRO A 304 -25.38 -25.10 0.03
N GLU A 305 -24.10 -24.98 -0.28
CA GLU A 305 -22.99 -25.29 0.62
C GLU A 305 -22.95 -24.35 1.83
N ILE A 306 -23.29 -23.07 1.64
CA ILE A 306 -23.31 -22.05 2.70
C ILE A 306 -24.61 -22.09 3.48
N SER A 307 -25.75 -22.24 2.81
CA SER A 307 -27.06 -22.30 3.47
C SER A 307 -27.19 -23.51 4.41
N ASN A 308 -26.52 -24.62 4.09
CA ASN A 308 -26.46 -25.83 4.92
C ASN A 308 -25.26 -25.88 5.87
N ALA A 309 -24.37 -24.88 5.85
CA ALA A 309 -23.15 -24.88 6.66
C ALA A 309 -23.42 -24.63 8.15
N ASN A 310 -22.50 -25.10 9.01
CA ASN A 310 -22.58 -24.91 10.45
C ASN A 310 -22.16 -23.49 10.86
N GLN A 311 -23.04 -22.83 11.61
CA GLN A 311 -22.91 -21.46 12.13
C GLN A 311 -22.06 -21.37 13.41
N TYR A 312 -21.67 -22.50 14.01
CA TYR A 312 -21.00 -22.56 15.31
C TYR A 312 -19.51 -22.93 15.22
N THR A 313 -18.87 -22.63 14.09
CA THR A 313 -17.44 -22.92 13.89
C THR A 313 -16.57 -21.88 14.61
N ASN A 314 -15.51 -22.35 15.28
CA ASN A 314 -14.53 -21.47 15.90
C ASN A 314 -13.57 -20.88 14.84
N ILE A 315 -14.00 -19.80 14.19
CA ILE A 315 -13.23 -19.07 13.18
C ILE A 315 -11.98 -18.39 13.75
N HIS A 316 -11.93 -18.14 15.05
CA HIS A 316 -10.82 -17.45 15.68
C HIS A 316 -9.55 -18.31 15.73
N ASP A 317 -9.69 -19.61 16.01
CA ASP A 317 -8.55 -20.55 15.98
C ASP A 317 -8.03 -20.78 14.56
N LEU A 318 -8.93 -20.78 13.57
CA LEU A 318 -8.56 -20.77 12.16
C LEU A 318 -7.68 -19.55 11.84
N TYR A 319 -8.11 -18.35 12.22
CA TYR A 319 -7.34 -17.13 11.94
C TYR A 319 -6.00 -17.10 12.66
N LYS A 320 -5.93 -17.54 13.92
CA LYS A 320 -4.66 -17.64 14.66
C LYS A 320 -3.65 -18.51 13.92
N THR A 321 -4.08 -19.68 13.46
CA THR A 321 -3.22 -20.66 12.78
C THR A 321 -2.59 -20.07 11.51
N HIS A 322 -3.36 -19.29 10.74
CA HIS A 322 -2.87 -18.71 9.48
C HIS A 322 -2.16 -17.36 9.65
N SER A 323 -2.44 -16.60 10.71
CA SER A 323 -1.89 -15.25 10.90
C SER A 323 -0.36 -15.20 11.02
N LEU A 324 0.27 -16.29 11.47
CA LEU A 324 1.72 -16.37 11.64
C LEU A 324 2.49 -16.19 10.31
N GLU A 325 1.90 -16.63 9.19
CA GLU A 325 2.52 -16.46 7.87
C GLU A 325 2.58 -14.98 7.46
N ALA A 326 1.57 -14.17 7.83
CA ALA A 326 1.56 -12.74 7.54
C ALA A 326 2.65 -11.98 8.32
N GLU A 327 2.96 -12.41 9.54
CA GLU A 327 4.01 -11.78 10.35
C GLU A 327 5.39 -11.91 9.72
N SER A 328 5.61 -12.96 8.92
CA SER A 328 6.86 -13.13 8.16
C SER A 328 7.11 -12.01 7.14
N LEU A 329 6.06 -11.35 6.63
CA LEU A 329 6.18 -10.20 5.71
C LEU A 329 6.86 -8.99 6.36
N LEU A 330 6.69 -8.84 7.67
CA LEU A 330 7.20 -7.68 8.40
C LEU A 330 8.60 -7.92 8.94
N GLN A 331 9.15 -9.12 8.80
CA GLN A 331 10.51 -9.39 9.23
C GLN A 331 11.49 -8.63 8.33
N ASN A 332 12.45 -7.93 8.95
CA ASN A 332 13.47 -7.22 8.22
C ASN A 332 14.43 -8.25 7.61
N THR A 333 14.25 -8.53 6.31
CA THR A 333 15.05 -9.51 5.59
C THR A 333 16.19 -8.85 4.85
N ALA A 334 17.36 -9.47 4.88
CA ALA A 334 18.48 -9.13 4.02
C ALA A 334 18.50 -10.07 2.80
N LYS A 335 18.70 -9.50 1.62
CA LYS A 335 18.79 -10.26 0.37
C LYS A 335 20.22 -10.73 0.12
N PHE A 336 20.36 -12.01 -0.20
CA PHE A 336 21.64 -12.62 -0.54
C PHE A 336 21.51 -13.54 -1.75
N LYS A 337 22.58 -13.70 -2.52
CA LYS A 337 22.63 -14.66 -3.62
C LYS A 337 23.62 -15.76 -3.30
N GLY A 338 23.20 -17.01 -3.50
CA GLY A 338 23.96 -18.18 -3.08
C GLY A 338 23.58 -19.42 -3.87
N ILE A 339 24.25 -20.52 -3.57
CA ILE A 339 24.04 -21.81 -4.23
C ILE A 339 23.44 -22.83 -3.28
N ILE A 340 22.70 -23.80 -3.83
CA ILE A 340 22.30 -25.01 -3.10
C ILE A 340 23.41 -26.05 -3.19
N TRP A 341 24.02 -26.42 -2.06
CA TRP A 341 25.15 -27.35 -2.03
C TRP A 341 24.78 -28.76 -1.55
N LYS A 342 23.63 -28.92 -0.88
CA LYS A 342 23.12 -30.23 -0.43
C LYS A 342 21.60 -30.25 -0.39
N ILE A 343 21.01 -31.39 -0.75
CA ILE A 343 19.57 -31.63 -0.68
C ILE A 343 19.34 -32.91 0.11
N ASN A 344 18.34 -32.91 0.99
CA ASN A 344 17.80 -34.10 1.65
C ASN A 344 16.34 -34.30 1.19
N PRO A 345 16.09 -35.19 0.22
CA PRO A 345 14.75 -35.43 -0.34
C PRO A 345 13.74 -36.02 0.65
N GLU A 346 14.19 -36.75 1.67
CA GLU A 346 13.33 -37.36 2.68
C GLU A 346 12.79 -36.29 3.65
N LYS A 347 13.69 -35.45 4.18
CA LYS A 347 13.32 -34.37 5.10
C LYS A 347 12.78 -33.12 4.41
N LYS A 348 12.76 -33.11 3.07
CA LYS A 348 12.35 -31.96 2.24
C LYS A 348 13.15 -30.69 2.55
N THR A 349 14.43 -30.86 2.90
CA THR A 349 15.33 -29.75 3.24
C THR A 349 16.46 -29.58 2.26
N ALA A 350 16.85 -28.35 1.97
CA ALA A 350 18.04 -28.00 1.22
C ALA A 350 18.99 -27.15 2.08
N GLN A 351 20.29 -27.21 1.77
CA GLN A 351 21.32 -26.40 2.39
C GLN A 351 21.86 -25.40 1.37
N PHE A 352 21.94 -24.13 1.77
CA PHE A 352 22.45 -23.04 0.96
C PHE A 352 23.81 -22.55 1.44
N PHE A 353 24.55 -21.92 0.53
CA PHE A 353 25.80 -21.24 0.81
C PHE A 353 25.87 -19.91 0.05
N VAL A 354 26.05 -18.82 0.79
CA VAL A 354 26.37 -17.47 0.27
C VAL A 354 27.82 -17.14 0.65
N SER A 355 28.16 -17.31 1.93
CA SER A 355 29.51 -17.17 2.47
C SER A 355 29.66 -18.04 3.72
N GLU A 356 30.86 -18.09 4.30
CA GLU A 356 31.09 -18.87 5.52
C GLU A 356 30.20 -18.40 6.69
N ASN A 357 29.94 -17.09 6.77
CA ASN A 357 29.07 -16.49 7.80
C ASN A 357 27.58 -16.52 7.43
N VAL A 358 27.25 -16.80 6.16
CA VAL A 358 25.88 -16.77 5.63
C VAL A 358 25.61 -18.08 4.90
N SER A 359 25.26 -19.09 5.69
CA SER A 359 24.90 -20.44 5.22
C SER A 359 23.88 -21.07 6.17
N GLY A 360 23.18 -22.09 5.70
CA GLY A 360 22.17 -22.75 6.52
C GLY A 360 21.24 -23.68 5.75
N GLY A 361 20.23 -24.19 6.45
CA GLY A 361 19.24 -25.10 5.89
C GLY A 361 17.84 -24.52 5.87
N PHE A 362 17.02 -24.96 4.93
CA PHE A 362 15.60 -24.61 4.87
C PHE A 362 14.75 -25.74 4.31
N ASN A 363 13.46 -25.75 4.63
CA ASN A 363 12.49 -26.67 4.05
C ASN A 363 11.97 -26.08 2.73
N TYR A 364 12.29 -26.73 1.61
CA TYR A 364 11.94 -26.23 0.28
C TYR A 364 10.49 -26.53 -0.12
N GLU A 365 9.84 -27.51 0.51
CA GLU A 365 8.43 -27.83 0.29
C GLU A 365 7.53 -26.77 0.94
N ARG A 366 7.85 -26.35 2.17
CA ARG A 366 7.15 -25.26 2.87
C ARG A 366 7.19 -23.96 2.06
N LEU A 367 8.33 -23.67 1.43
CA LEU A 367 8.48 -22.47 0.59
C LEU A 367 7.96 -22.66 -0.84
N LYS A 368 7.52 -23.88 -1.22
CA LYS A 368 7.07 -24.24 -2.57
C LYS A 368 8.12 -23.93 -3.65
N VAL A 369 9.41 -24.11 -3.33
CA VAL A 369 10.55 -23.80 -4.22
C VAL A 369 11.14 -25.09 -4.80
N LYS A 370 11.36 -25.10 -6.12
CA LYS A 370 12.13 -26.18 -6.77
C LYS A 370 13.62 -25.95 -6.55
N VAL A 371 14.32 -26.99 -6.10
CA VAL A 371 15.75 -26.93 -5.78
C VAL A 371 16.52 -28.04 -6.50
N SER A 372 17.73 -27.72 -6.95
CA SER A 372 18.72 -28.68 -7.46
C SER A 372 20.11 -28.32 -6.95
N ILE A 373 20.99 -29.30 -6.79
CA ILE A 373 22.39 -29.04 -6.38
C ILE A 373 23.05 -28.15 -7.44
N GLY A 374 23.78 -27.13 -7.00
CA GLY A 374 24.39 -26.11 -7.86
C GLY A 374 23.42 -25.01 -8.33
N ALA A 375 22.12 -25.09 -8.01
CA ALA A 375 21.18 -24.03 -8.38
C ALA A 375 21.59 -22.70 -7.72
N PHE A 376 21.66 -21.64 -8.53
CA PHE A 376 21.89 -20.28 -8.07
C PHE A 376 20.56 -19.61 -7.71
N MET A 377 20.49 -19.07 -6.50
CA MET A 377 19.26 -18.63 -5.88
C MET A 377 19.46 -17.26 -5.22
N GLU A 378 18.45 -16.41 -5.30
CA GLU A 378 18.30 -15.24 -4.42
C GLU A 378 17.47 -15.67 -3.18
N PHE A 379 17.99 -15.37 -2.00
CA PHE A 379 17.39 -15.66 -0.71
C PHE A 379 17.04 -14.36 0.01
N SER A 380 15.87 -14.31 0.66
CA SER A 380 15.58 -13.32 1.69
C SER A 380 15.76 -13.97 3.05
N LEU A 381 16.75 -13.50 3.82
CA LEU A 381 17.20 -14.10 5.06
C LEU A 381 16.96 -13.19 6.25
N VAL A 382 16.65 -13.78 7.41
CA VAL A 382 16.64 -13.11 8.72
C VAL A 382 17.68 -13.75 9.60
N GLU A 383 18.51 -12.93 10.26
CA GLU A 383 19.40 -13.43 11.30
C GLU A 383 18.59 -13.65 12.58
N VAL A 384 18.55 -14.89 13.05
CA VAL A 384 17.88 -15.28 14.29
C VAL A 384 18.95 -15.55 15.33
N ASN A 385 18.94 -14.74 16.39
CA ASN A 385 19.86 -14.87 17.52
C ASN A 385 19.21 -15.72 18.61
N ASN A 386 19.81 -16.86 18.91
CA ASN A 386 19.55 -17.65 20.11
C ASN A 386 20.58 -17.31 21.20
N THR A 387 20.35 -17.78 22.43
CA THR A 387 21.22 -17.53 23.59
C THR A 387 22.69 -17.89 23.35
N ASP A 388 22.96 -18.88 22.48
CA ASP A 388 24.31 -19.44 22.27
C ASP A 388 24.78 -19.47 20.79
N SER A 389 23.93 -19.06 19.84
CA SER A 389 24.28 -19.02 18.41
C SER A 389 23.34 -18.15 17.59
N SER A 390 23.84 -17.57 16.48
CA SER A 390 22.99 -16.99 15.45
C SER A 390 22.88 -17.94 14.25
N PHE A 391 21.72 -17.97 13.61
CA PHE A 391 21.52 -18.70 12.36
C PHE A 391 20.68 -17.89 11.38
N TRP A 392 20.82 -18.20 10.10
CA TRP A 392 20.04 -17.55 9.05
C TRP A 392 18.78 -18.35 8.75
N GLN A 393 17.63 -17.75 9.03
CA GLN A 393 16.33 -18.27 8.62
C GLN A 393 16.03 -17.83 7.19
N VAL A 394 15.70 -18.77 6.32
CA VAL A 394 15.22 -18.50 4.96
C VAL A 394 13.73 -18.18 4.99
N ILE A 395 13.37 -16.97 4.56
CA ILE A 395 11.97 -16.51 4.44
C ILE A 395 11.45 -16.79 3.02
N THR A 396 12.23 -16.42 2.00
CA THR A 396 11.93 -16.73 0.60
C THR A 396 13.19 -17.16 -0.14
N ALA A 397 13.01 -17.94 -1.20
CA ALA A 397 14.07 -18.31 -2.12
C ALA A 397 13.51 -18.38 -3.55
N CYS A 398 14.21 -17.80 -4.53
CA CYS A 398 13.87 -17.92 -5.94
C CYS A 398 15.14 -18.14 -6.77
N LYS A 399 14.98 -18.76 -7.94
CA LYS A 399 16.10 -18.95 -8.86
C LYS A 399 16.60 -17.58 -9.34
N SER A 400 17.91 -17.41 -9.41
CA SER A 400 18.55 -16.23 -9.99
C SER A 400 19.08 -16.56 -11.39
N ASP A 401 18.86 -15.66 -12.34
CA ASP A 401 19.38 -15.75 -13.72
C ASP A 401 20.71 -15.00 -13.89
N ASP A 402 21.25 -14.45 -12.79
CA ASP A 402 22.55 -13.79 -12.77
C ASP A 402 23.69 -14.79 -13.00
N THR A 403 24.83 -14.27 -13.42
CA THR A 403 26.05 -15.08 -13.53
C THR A 403 26.55 -15.50 -12.15
N ILE A 404 26.80 -16.80 -11.98
CA ILE A 404 27.29 -17.36 -10.71
C ILE A 404 28.71 -16.82 -10.43
N PRO A 405 28.95 -16.16 -9.29
CA PRO A 405 30.28 -15.70 -8.91
C PRO A 405 31.29 -16.83 -8.72
N VAL A 406 32.56 -16.57 -9.07
CA VAL A 406 33.69 -17.53 -9.00
C VAL A 406 33.92 -18.09 -7.58
N HIS A 407 33.53 -17.36 -6.54
CA HIS A 407 33.66 -17.83 -5.15
C HIS A 407 32.63 -18.90 -4.77
N LEU A 408 31.56 -19.07 -5.55
CA LEU A 408 30.50 -20.06 -5.35
C LEU A 408 30.64 -21.26 -6.29
N GLU A 409 30.95 -21.01 -7.56
CA GLU A 409 31.20 -22.02 -8.60
C GLU A 409 32.49 -21.70 -9.35
N LYS A 410 33.32 -22.71 -9.61
CA LYS A 410 34.50 -22.58 -10.46
C LYS A 410 34.64 -23.78 -11.40
N GLY A 411 35.22 -23.53 -12.57
CA GLY A 411 35.81 -24.60 -13.37
C GLY A 411 37.07 -25.15 -12.71
N PHE A 412 37.39 -26.42 -12.95
CA PHE A 412 38.66 -27.02 -12.56
C PHE A 412 39.20 -27.90 -13.68
N SER A 413 40.52 -28.07 -13.71
CA SER A 413 41.24 -28.94 -14.62
C SER A 413 42.46 -29.49 -13.92
N GLY A 414 42.72 -30.79 -14.05
CA GLY A 414 43.93 -31.38 -13.48
C GLY A 414 43.92 -32.90 -13.46
N ILE A 415 45.02 -33.47 -12.99
CA ILE A 415 45.21 -34.92 -12.94
C ILE A 415 44.41 -35.48 -11.76
N LEU A 416 43.50 -36.40 -12.06
CA LEU A 416 42.69 -37.11 -11.08
C LEU A 416 43.57 -37.98 -10.16
N LYS A 417 43.48 -37.73 -8.85
CA LYS A 417 44.06 -38.59 -7.80
C LYS A 417 42.95 -39.34 -7.08
N LYS A 418 42.96 -40.67 -7.14
CA LYS A 418 42.00 -41.52 -6.42
C LYS A 418 42.52 -41.80 -5.00
N VAL A 419 41.69 -41.60 -3.99
CA VAL A 419 41.95 -41.96 -2.59
C VAL A 419 40.77 -42.78 -2.10
N GLY A 420 40.96 -44.09 -1.97
CA GLY A 420 39.86 -45.03 -1.81
C GLY A 420 38.92 -44.99 -3.03
N ASN A 421 37.62 -44.83 -2.80
CA ASN A 421 36.61 -44.77 -3.85
C ASN A 421 36.34 -43.35 -4.37
N ALA A 422 36.94 -42.33 -3.76
CA ALA A 422 36.72 -40.93 -4.14
C ALA A 422 37.88 -40.36 -4.97
N GLY A 423 37.60 -39.31 -5.74
CA GLY A 423 38.59 -38.61 -6.55
C GLY A 423 38.90 -37.22 -6.02
N PHE A 424 40.10 -36.74 -6.32
CA PHE A 424 40.54 -35.39 -6.03
C PHE A 424 41.30 -34.79 -7.21
N VAL A 425 40.99 -33.53 -7.53
CA VAL A 425 41.82 -32.68 -8.39
C VAL A 425 42.16 -31.43 -7.60
N GLU A 426 43.44 -31.24 -7.29
CA GLU A 426 43.91 -30.19 -6.37
C GLU A 426 43.14 -30.23 -5.04
N ASN A 427 42.28 -29.23 -4.79
CA ASN A 427 41.43 -29.10 -3.61
C ASN A 427 39.95 -29.41 -3.87
N VAL A 428 39.62 -29.95 -5.04
CA VAL A 428 38.25 -30.33 -5.44
C VAL A 428 38.02 -31.80 -5.13
N PHE A 429 37.06 -32.07 -4.25
CA PHE A 429 36.55 -33.41 -3.98
C PHE A 429 35.57 -33.85 -5.07
N ILE A 430 35.69 -35.09 -5.52
CA ILE A 430 34.85 -35.69 -6.55
C ILE A 430 34.27 -36.99 -5.99
N GLU A 431 32.94 -37.09 -5.96
CA GLU A 431 32.25 -38.25 -5.40
C GLU A 431 32.52 -39.53 -6.19
N PRO A 432 32.51 -40.71 -5.53
CA PRO A 432 32.74 -41.99 -6.17
C PRO A 432 31.90 -42.24 -7.42
N SER A 433 30.63 -41.82 -7.38
CA SER A 433 29.68 -41.94 -8.49
C SER A 433 30.14 -41.26 -9.77
N LEU A 434 30.90 -40.16 -9.67
CA LEU A 434 31.42 -39.43 -10.81
C LEU A 434 32.77 -40.02 -11.30
N VAL A 435 33.52 -40.71 -10.44
CA VAL A 435 34.94 -41.05 -10.69
C VAL A 435 35.18 -42.52 -11.08
N MET A 436 34.20 -43.41 -10.88
CA MET A 436 34.37 -44.87 -10.98
C MET A 436 35.18 -45.35 -12.21
N ASN A 437 34.99 -44.74 -13.39
CA ASN A 437 35.65 -45.15 -14.63
C ASN A 437 36.48 -44.03 -15.30
N LYS A 438 36.92 -43.03 -14.54
CA LYS A 438 37.71 -41.91 -15.07
C LYS A 438 39.17 -42.02 -14.60
N GLU A 439 40.10 -41.66 -15.48
CA GLU A 439 41.54 -41.61 -15.21
C GLU A 439 42.19 -40.46 -15.97
N GLY A 440 43.38 -40.02 -15.52
CA GLY A 440 44.15 -39.00 -16.21
C GLY A 440 43.68 -37.56 -15.96
N LEU A 441 43.82 -36.71 -16.97
CA LEU A 441 43.41 -35.31 -16.93
C LEU A 441 41.88 -35.22 -17.01
N ILE A 442 41.26 -34.55 -16.06
CA ILE A 442 39.82 -34.29 -16.06
C ILE A 442 39.53 -32.80 -15.91
N THR A 443 38.49 -32.35 -16.58
CA THR A 443 37.90 -31.01 -16.42
C THR A 443 36.51 -31.12 -15.85
N GLY A 444 36.02 -30.04 -15.24
CA GLY A 444 34.67 -30.02 -14.72
C GLY A 444 34.31 -28.76 -13.98
N LYS A 445 33.17 -28.81 -13.30
CA LYS A 445 32.63 -27.73 -12.48
C LYS A 445 32.54 -28.14 -11.03
N ALA A 446 32.97 -27.25 -10.15
CA ALA A 446 32.92 -27.45 -8.71
C ALA A 446 32.20 -26.29 -8.03
N ILE A 447 31.48 -26.62 -6.96
CA ILE A 447 30.78 -25.65 -6.11
C ILE A 447 31.32 -25.69 -4.68
N ARG A 448 31.01 -24.65 -3.90
CA ARG A 448 31.27 -24.68 -2.45
C ARG A 448 30.39 -25.70 -1.74
N ALA A 449 31.01 -26.50 -0.88
CA ALA A 449 30.33 -27.51 -0.05
C ALA A 449 31.05 -27.68 1.29
N PHE A 450 30.29 -28.03 2.33
CA PHE A 450 30.84 -28.21 3.68
C PHE A 450 31.30 -29.66 3.89
N ASP A 451 32.56 -29.83 4.30
CA ASP A 451 33.09 -31.12 4.74
C ASP A 451 32.84 -31.28 6.25
N SER A 452 31.85 -32.10 6.61
CA SER A 452 31.50 -32.35 8.01
C SER A 452 32.58 -33.07 8.81
N SER A 453 33.47 -33.81 8.14
CA SER A 453 34.56 -34.53 8.81
C SER A 453 35.69 -33.57 9.21
N LYS A 454 36.02 -32.62 8.34
CA LYS A 454 37.08 -31.63 8.56
C LYS A 454 36.56 -30.31 9.15
N LYS A 455 35.23 -30.13 9.20
CA LYS A 455 34.54 -28.91 9.64
C LYS A 455 35.00 -27.65 8.89
N ILE A 456 35.27 -27.76 7.59
CA ILE A 456 35.72 -26.66 6.73
C ILE A 456 34.94 -26.62 5.42
N TRP A 457 34.85 -25.43 4.82
CA TRP A 457 34.32 -25.24 3.47
C TRP A 457 35.37 -25.63 2.42
N GLY A 458 35.01 -26.56 1.54
CA GLY A 458 35.84 -27.03 0.44
C GLY A 458 35.18 -26.82 -0.92
N TRP A 459 35.75 -27.46 -1.93
CA TRP A 459 35.19 -27.52 -3.27
C TRP A 459 34.73 -28.95 -3.57
N LYS A 460 33.52 -29.09 -4.12
CA LYS A 460 32.94 -30.35 -4.53
C LYS A 460 32.53 -30.30 -6.00
N ALA A 461 33.00 -31.25 -6.79
CA ALA A 461 32.59 -31.39 -8.18
C ALA A 461 31.11 -31.76 -8.30
N ILE A 462 30.41 -31.10 -9.22
CA ILE A 462 29.01 -31.38 -9.57
C ILE A 462 28.88 -31.92 -11.00
N ALA A 463 29.88 -31.67 -11.84
CA ALA A 463 29.99 -32.19 -13.18
C ALA A 463 31.47 -32.37 -13.53
N ILE A 464 31.77 -33.42 -14.30
CA ILE A 464 33.06 -33.67 -14.91
C ILE A 464 32.86 -34.02 -16.38
N ASP A 465 33.82 -33.67 -17.22
CA ASP A 465 33.79 -33.95 -18.66
C ASP A 465 34.46 -35.29 -19.00
#